data_AF-A0A0F9VJ84-F1
#
_entry.id   AF-A0A0F9VJ84-F1
#
_cell.length_a   1.000
_cell.length_b   1.000
_cell.length_c   1.000
_cell.angle_alpha   90.00
_cell.angle_beta   90.00
_cell.angle_gamma   90.00
#
_symmetry.space_group_name_H-M   'P 1'
#
loop_
_entity.id
_entity.type
_entity.pdbx_description
1 polymer ?
#
loop_
_entity_poly.entity_id
_entity_poly.type
_entity_poly.pdbx_seq_one_letter_code
_entity_poly.pdbx_strand_id
1 'polypeptide(L)'
;MSKKEITKKGLEQLRKKIDYKDFALSKPRRKKRKKKSNLQKRKENDNSKYWRNRADKEWYRVQHEIWESRCAICGKLGEIHHLIPKSTRTYSVRHAKKNGMCLCADHHKWNPVISAHGSPISFSLWLQETYPELHDWVLENRWKLKQPYNFREAYLRLIKKKELEK
;
A
#
# COMPACT_ATOMS: atom_id res chain seq x y z
N MET A 1 42.15 51.11 21.13
CA MET A 1 42.02 50.78 19.70
C MET A 1 41.17 51.86 19.02
N SER A 2 41.79 52.69 18.17
CA SER A 2 41.17 53.91 17.62
C SER A 2 40.27 53.60 16.42
N LYS A 3 39.01 54.06 16.47
CA LYS A 3 38.05 54.00 15.36
C LYS A 3 38.42 55.10 14.36
N LYS A 4 38.92 54.73 13.18
CA LYS A 4 39.18 55.69 12.09
C LYS A 4 37.85 56.31 11.64
N GLU A 5 37.68 57.61 11.82
CA GLU A 5 36.56 58.40 11.28
C GLU A 5 36.65 58.44 9.76
N ILE A 6 35.67 57.83 9.09
CA ILE A 6 35.53 57.94 7.64
C ILE A 6 34.88 59.30 7.35
N THR A 7 35.64 60.20 6.73
CA THR A 7 35.14 61.53 6.36
C THR A 7 34.10 61.43 5.25
N LYS A 8 33.14 62.37 5.21
CA LYS A 8 32.07 62.43 4.18
C LYS A 8 32.60 62.34 2.75
N LYS A 9 33.76 62.96 2.47
CA LYS A 9 34.43 62.88 1.15
C LYS A 9 34.93 61.48 0.79
N GLY A 10 35.39 60.69 1.78
CA GLY A 10 35.81 59.29 1.55
C GLY A 10 34.63 58.37 1.21
N LEU A 11 33.49 58.57 1.87
CA LEU A 11 32.24 57.87 1.55
C LEU A 11 31.71 58.20 0.15
N GLU A 12 31.88 59.45 -0.30
CA GLU A 12 31.42 59.90 -1.60
C GLU A 12 32.30 59.39 -2.77
N GLN A 13 33.60 59.23 -2.55
CA GLN A 13 34.49 58.54 -3.50
C GLN A 13 34.22 57.04 -3.60
N LEU A 14 33.86 56.38 -2.49
CA LEU A 14 33.45 54.97 -2.50
C LEU A 14 32.14 54.75 -3.27
N ARG A 15 31.20 55.69 -3.18
CA ARG A 15 29.93 55.64 -3.95
C ARG A 15 30.13 55.79 -5.45
N LYS A 16 31.13 56.55 -5.91
CA LYS A 16 31.40 56.74 -7.35
C LYS A 16 32.11 55.56 -8.03
N LYS A 17 32.60 54.57 -7.26
CA LYS A 17 33.27 53.36 -7.81
C LYS A 17 32.37 52.13 -7.92
N ILE A 18 31.15 52.18 -7.38
CA ILE A 18 30.20 51.08 -7.52
C ILE A 18 29.34 51.37 -8.74
N ASP A 19 29.76 50.86 -9.89
CA ASP A 19 28.94 50.89 -11.10
C ASP A 19 27.70 50.00 -10.87
N TYR A 20 26.58 50.64 -10.55
CA TYR A 20 25.30 49.97 -10.25
C TYR A 20 24.78 49.12 -11.43
N LYS A 21 25.39 49.21 -12.61
CA LYS A 21 25.06 48.37 -13.77
C LYS A 21 25.47 46.90 -13.59
N ASP A 22 26.48 46.61 -12.77
CA ASP A 22 26.90 45.23 -12.47
C ASP A 22 26.02 44.55 -11.40
N PHE A 23 25.21 45.34 -10.68
CA PHE A 23 24.20 44.83 -9.75
C PHE A 23 22.81 44.71 -10.40
N ALA A 24 22.76 44.54 -11.72
CA ALA A 24 21.62 43.91 -12.37
C ALA A 24 21.56 42.45 -11.90
N LEU A 25 21.08 42.25 -10.68
CA LEU A 25 20.79 40.95 -10.07
C LEU A 25 20.03 40.13 -11.10
N SER A 26 20.74 39.23 -11.79
CA SER A 26 20.12 38.34 -12.75
C SER A 26 19.00 37.63 -12.00
N LYS A 27 17.74 37.91 -12.36
CA LYS A 27 16.60 37.29 -11.68
C LYS A 27 16.87 35.79 -11.70
N PRO A 28 16.97 35.11 -10.53
CA PRO A 28 17.37 33.72 -10.50
C PRO A 28 16.46 32.96 -11.46
N ARG A 29 17.06 32.38 -12.51
CA ARG A 29 16.30 31.69 -13.55
C ARG A 29 15.44 30.66 -12.83
N ARG A 30 14.11 30.86 -12.84
CA ARG A 30 13.16 29.91 -12.22
C ARG A 30 13.46 28.54 -12.82
N LYS A 31 14.05 27.64 -12.05
CA LYS A 31 14.33 26.28 -12.49
C LYS A 31 12.99 25.67 -12.90
N LYS A 32 12.84 25.32 -14.19
CA LYS A 32 11.63 24.65 -14.67
C LYS A 32 11.45 23.38 -13.84
N ARG A 33 10.32 23.25 -13.14
CA ARG A 33 10.03 22.04 -12.35
C ARG A 33 10.00 20.87 -13.34
N LYS A 34 10.85 19.86 -13.10
CA LYS A 34 10.84 18.63 -13.90
C LYS A 34 9.45 18.00 -13.81
N LYS A 35 8.87 17.60 -14.95
CA LYS A 35 7.61 16.86 -14.97
C LYS A 35 7.79 15.55 -14.21
N LYS A 36 6.85 15.22 -13.32
CA LYS A 36 6.87 13.96 -12.57
C LYS A 36 6.75 12.78 -13.54
N SER A 37 7.49 11.71 -13.27
CA SER A 37 7.39 10.47 -14.04
C SER A 37 6.04 9.78 -13.80
N ASN A 38 5.62 8.91 -14.72
CA ASN A 38 4.37 8.14 -14.56
C ASN A 38 4.40 7.25 -13.30
N LEU A 39 5.56 6.74 -12.92
CA LEU A 39 5.71 5.97 -11.68
C LEU A 39 5.52 6.86 -10.44
N GLN A 40 6.08 8.08 -10.43
CA GLN A 40 5.87 9.03 -9.33
C GLN A 40 4.39 9.37 -9.18
N LYS A 41 3.69 9.66 -10.28
CA LYS A 41 2.23 9.90 -10.26
C LYS A 41 1.45 8.72 -9.70
N ARG A 42 1.82 7.49 -10.06
CA ARG A 42 1.19 6.27 -9.51
C ARG A 42 1.46 6.11 -8.01
N LYS A 43 2.67 6.40 -7.53
CA LYS A 43 3.02 6.35 -6.10
C LYS A 43 2.30 7.41 -5.27
N GLU A 44 2.02 8.57 -5.85
CA GLU A 44 1.28 9.65 -5.18
C GLU A 44 -0.22 9.38 -5.08
N ASN A 45 -0.78 8.55 -5.95
CA ASN A 45 -2.17 8.11 -5.85
C ASN A 45 -2.26 6.86 -4.98
N ASP A 46 -2.72 7.03 -3.74
CA ASP A 46 -2.92 5.99 -2.72
C ASP A 46 -3.85 4.84 -3.18
N ASN A 47 -4.75 5.10 -4.13
CA ASN A 47 -5.69 4.12 -4.67
C ASN A 47 -5.18 3.47 -5.98
N SER A 48 -3.92 3.69 -6.35
CA SER A 48 -3.37 3.18 -7.60
C SER A 48 -3.18 1.66 -7.62
N LYS A 49 -3.16 1.09 -8.83
CA LYS A 49 -2.77 -0.31 -9.07
C LYS A 49 -1.38 -0.65 -8.50
N TYR A 50 -0.48 0.35 -8.39
CA TYR A 50 0.83 0.16 -7.79
C TYR A 50 0.71 -0.23 -6.32
N TRP A 51 -0.02 0.55 -5.52
CA TRP A 51 -0.20 0.25 -4.10
C TRP A 51 -1.05 -0.99 -3.88
N ARG A 52 -2.08 -1.20 -4.71
CA ARG A 52 -2.88 -2.44 -4.66
C ARG A 52 -2.01 -3.69 -4.81
N ASN A 53 -1.15 -3.74 -5.84
CA ASN A 53 -0.30 -4.90 -6.07
C ASN A 53 0.73 -5.10 -4.93
N ARG A 54 1.21 -4.03 -4.31
CA ARG A 54 2.11 -4.13 -3.14
C ARG A 54 1.37 -4.66 -1.91
N ALA A 55 0.17 -4.15 -1.64
CA ALA A 55 -0.68 -4.64 -0.56
C ALA A 55 -1.06 -6.11 -0.76
N ASP A 56 -1.45 -6.50 -1.98
CA ASP A 56 -1.75 -7.90 -2.34
C ASP A 56 -0.54 -8.81 -2.06
N LYS A 57 0.67 -8.38 -2.43
CA LYS A 57 1.90 -9.15 -2.22
C LYS A 57 2.23 -9.36 -0.73
N GLU A 58 2.13 -8.30 0.08
CA GLU A 58 2.41 -8.43 1.52
C GLU A 58 1.29 -9.19 2.23
N TRP A 59 0.04 -8.99 1.84
CA TRP A 59 -1.09 -9.76 2.37
C TRP A 59 -0.91 -11.25 2.08
N TYR A 60 -0.53 -11.60 0.85
CA TYR A 60 -0.26 -12.98 0.47
C TYR A 60 0.84 -13.62 1.33
N ARG A 61 1.92 -12.88 1.65
CA ARG A 61 2.97 -13.33 2.57
C ARG A 61 2.45 -13.56 3.99
N VAL A 62 1.69 -12.60 4.53
CA VAL A 62 1.08 -12.72 5.86
C VAL A 62 0.17 -13.94 5.95
N GLN A 63 -0.62 -14.23 4.91
CA GLN A 63 -1.47 -15.41 4.91
C GLN A 63 -0.66 -16.71 4.83
N HIS A 64 0.45 -16.74 4.08
CA HIS A 64 1.34 -17.91 4.08
C HIS A 64 2.01 -18.14 5.43
N GLU A 65 2.33 -17.08 6.17
CA GLU A 65 2.84 -17.18 7.54
C GLU A 65 1.75 -17.73 8.48
N ILE A 66 0.52 -17.20 8.41
CA ILE A 66 -0.60 -17.65 9.26
C ILE A 66 -0.96 -19.13 9.03
N TRP A 67 -0.95 -19.58 7.79
CA TRP A 67 -1.34 -20.93 7.41
C TRP A 67 -0.16 -21.87 7.20
N GLU A 68 1.07 -21.42 7.50
CA GLU A 68 2.32 -22.16 7.27
C GLU A 68 2.48 -22.70 5.84
N SER A 69 1.87 -22.04 4.86
CA SER A 69 1.76 -22.50 3.46
C SER A 69 1.07 -23.85 3.29
N ARG A 70 0.27 -24.28 4.26
CA ARG A 70 -0.44 -25.57 4.30
C ARG A 70 -1.93 -25.39 4.04
N CYS A 71 -2.49 -26.30 3.25
CA CYS A 71 -3.91 -26.36 2.92
C CYS A 71 -4.72 -26.58 4.20
N ALA A 72 -5.71 -25.72 4.45
CA ALA A 72 -6.58 -25.80 5.62
C ALA A 72 -7.43 -27.09 5.68
N ILE A 73 -7.61 -27.78 4.55
CA ILE A 73 -8.40 -29.03 4.46
C ILE A 73 -7.53 -30.27 4.62
N CYS A 74 -6.32 -30.30 4.03
CA CYS A 74 -5.54 -31.54 3.93
C CYS A 74 -4.05 -31.42 4.27
N GLY A 75 -3.56 -30.25 4.68
CA GLY A 75 -2.16 -30.04 5.06
C GLY A 75 -1.13 -30.11 3.92
N LYS A 76 -1.53 -30.33 2.66
CA LYS A 76 -0.63 -30.21 1.50
C LYS A 76 -0.24 -28.76 1.26
N LEU A 77 0.89 -28.52 0.57
CA LEU A 77 1.25 -27.16 0.18
C LEU A 77 0.16 -26.54 -0.72
N GLY A 78 -0.08 -25.25 -0.55
CA GLY A 78 -1.17 -24.57 -1.22
C GLY A 78 -0.92 -23.11 -1.54
N GLU A 79 -1.93 -22.51 -2.14
CA GLU A 79 -1.99 -21.12 -2.54
C GLU A 79 -3.04 -20.38 -1.72
N ILE A 80 -2.84 -19.08 -1.53
CA ILE A 80 -3.78 -18.28 -0.74
C ILE A 80 -5.04 -17.96 -1.55
N HIS A 81 -6.16 -18.52 -1.12
CA HIS A 81 -7.50 -18.24 -1.60
C HIS A 81 -8.12 -17.05 -0.86
N HIS A 82 -8.93 -16.25 -1.55
CA HIS A 82 -9.73 -15.19 -0.92
C HIS A 82 -11.14 -15.69 -0.65
N LEU A 83 -11.58 -15.69 0.61
CA LEU A 83 -12.93 -16.14 0.96
C LEU A 83 -14.02 -15.21 0.42
N ILE A 84 -13.81 -13.89 0.54
CA ILE A 84 -14.61 -12.87 -0.14
C ILE A 84 -13.88 -12.48 -1.44
N PRO A 85 -14.54 -12.62 -2.61
CA PRO A 85 -13.90 -12.40 -3.92
C PRO A 85 -13.24 -11.03 -4.08
N LYS A 86 -12.26 -10.98 -4.97
CA LYS A 86 -11.48 -9.78 -5.36
C LYS A 86 -12.28 -8.80 -6.25
N SER A 87 -13.44 -8.32 -5.81
CA SER A 87 -14.26 -7.36 -6.55
C SER A 87 -14.01 -5.90 -6.11
N THR A 88 -14.43 -4.92 -6.90
CA THR A 88 -14.42 -3.50 -6.50
C THR A 88 -15.33 -3.20 -5.32
N ARG A 89 -16.36 -4.03 -5.08
CA ARG A 89 -17.30 -3.87 -3.97
C ARG A 89 -16.70 -4.32 -2.63
N THR A 90 -15.63 -5.10 -2.66
CA THR A 90 -15.05 -5.79 -1.48
C THR A 90 -13.64 -5.31 -1.15
N TYR A 91 -13.23 -4.14 -1.65
CA TYR A 91 -11.88 -3.61 -1.39
C TYR A 91 -11.57 -3.38 0.09
N SER A 92 -12.55 -2.95 0.87
CA SER A 92 -12.43 -2.73 2.33
C SER A 92 -11.94 -3.96 3.09
N VAL A 93 -12.35 -5.15 2.65
CA VAL A 93 -12.07 -6.43 3.31
C VAL A 93 -10.99 -7.25 2.61
N ARG A 94 -10.54 -6.80 1.41
CA ARG A 94 -9.61 -7.53 0.55
C ARG A 94 -8.36 -8.01 1.29
N HIS A 95 -7.71 -7.12 2.04
CA HIS A 95 -6.48 -7.42 2.77
C HIS A 95 -6.71 -7.72 4.26
N ALA A 96 -7.94 -8.06 4.68
CA ALA A 96 -8.17 -8.53 6.04
C ALA A 96 -7.50 -9.90 6.23
N LYS A 97 -6.90 -10.16 7.41
CA LYS A 97 -6.29 -11.46 7.72
C LYS A 97 -7.32 -12.61 7.63
N LYS A 98 -8.55 -12.36 8.07
CA LYS A 98 -9.69 -13.28 7.96
C LYS A 98 -10.18 -13.50 6.53
N ASN A 99 -9.76 -12.69 5.54
CA ASN A 99 -10.22 -12.88 4.17
C ASN A 99 -9.39 -13.89 3.36
N GLY A 100 -8.44 -14.58 4.00
CA GLY A 100 -7.53 -15.47 3.31
C GLY A 100 -7.44 -16.83 3.97
N MET A 101 -7.36 -17.87 3.16
CA MET A 101 -7.14 -19.24 3.57
C MET A 101 -6.19 -19.91 2.59
N CYS A 102 -5.24 -20.70 3.08
CA CYS A 102 -4.37 -21.47 2.20
C CYS A 102 -5.09 -22.76 1.76
N LEU A 103 -5.13 -23.01 0.45
CA LEU A 103 -5.75 -24.20 -0.14
C LEU A 103 -4.83 -24.79 -1.21
N CYS A 104 -4.65 -26.12 -1.21
CA CYS A 104 -3.94 -26.79 -2.30
C CYS A 104 -4.75 -26.71 -3.61
N ALA A 105 -4.12 -26.98 -4.76
CA ALA A 105 -4.79 -26.86 -6.06
C ALA A 105 -6.10 -27.66 -6.15
N ASP A 106 -6.14 -28.85 -5.53
CA ASP A 106 -7.32 -29.71 -5.49
C ASP A 106 -8.48 -29.03 -4.75
N HIS A 107 -8.31 -28.72 -3.47
CA HIS A 107 -9.34 -28.05 -2.66
C HIS A 107 -9.58 -26.57 -3.03
N HIS A 108 -8.66 -25.95 -3.77
CA HIS A 108 -8.88 -24.62 -4.30
C HIS A 108 -9.85 -24.67 -5.50
N LYS A 109 -9.66 -25.62 -6.42
CA LYS A 109 -10.34 -25.58 -7.72
C LYS A 109 -10.98 -26.89 -8.20
N TRP A 110 -10.35 -28.03 -7.95
CA TRP A 110 -10.62 -29.25 -8.73
C TRP A 110 -11.40 -30.33 -7.99
N ASN A 111 -11.35 -30.34 -6.67
CA ASN A 111 -12.01 -31.38 -5.89
C ASN A 111 -13.54 -31.28 -6.06
N PRO A 112 -14.22 -32.34 -6.53
CA PRO A 112 -15.65 -32.31 -6.82
C PRO A 112 -16.54 -32.40 -5.58
N VAL A 113 -15.96 -32.75 -4.43
CA VAL A 113 -16.68 -32.87 -3.15
C VAL A 113 -16.55 -31.57 -2.36
N ILE A 114 -15.33 -31.07 -2.24
CA ILE A 114 -14.99 -29.92 -1.40
C ILE A 114 -13.93 -29.05 -2.06
N SER A 115 -14.36 -28.09 -2.90
CA SER A 115 -13.47 -27.06 -3.43
C SER A 115 -14.11 -25.69 -3.46
N ALA A 116 -13.31 -24.67 -3.17
CA ALA A 116 -13.80 -23.29 -3.09
C ALA A 116 -14.37 -22.78 -4.42
N HIS A 117 -13.81 -23.23 -5.56
CA HIS A 117 -14.32 -22.87 -6.89
C HIS A 117 -15.21 -23.94 -7.55
N GLY A 118 -14.93 -25.23 -7.36
CA GLY A 118 -15.68 -26.31 -8.01
C GLY A 118 -16.96 -26.72 -7.26
N SER A 119 -16.98 -26.59 -5.93
CA SER A 119 -18.10 -26.99 -5.07
C SER A 119 -18.34 -25.99 -3.94
N PRO A 120 -18.69 -24.72 -4.26
CA PRO A 120 -18.72 -23.63 -3.29
C PRO A 120 -19.72 -23.83 -2.14
N ILE A 121 -20.84 -24.55 -2.38
CA ILE A 121 -21.81 -24.87 -1.32
C ILE A 121 -21.18 -25.81 -0.30
N SER A 122 -20.60 -26.94 -0.74
CA SER A 122 -19.91 -27.88 0.13
C SER A 122 -18.73 -27.23 0.86
N PHE A 123 -17.98 -26.36 0.17
CA PHE A 123 -16.89 -25.60 0.79
C PHE A 123 -17.42 -24.64 1.88
N SER A 124 -18.55 -23.97 1.66
CA SER A 124 -19.18 -23.09 2.66
C SER A 124 -19.65 -23.87 3.88
N LEU A 125 -20.26 -25.05 3.68
CA LEU A 125 -20.70 -25.93 4.77
C LEU A 125 -19.51 -26.42 5.59
N TRP A 126 -18.45 -26.88 4.93
CA TRP A 126 -17.21 -27.27 5.60
C TRP A 126 -16.58 -26.09 6.37
N LEU A 127 -16.59 -24.89 5.79
CA LEU A 127 -16.05 -23.69 6.43
C LEU A 127 -16.86 -23.35 7.70
N GLN A 128 -18.18 -23.48 7.65
CA GLN A 128 -19.08 -23.29 8.79
C GLN A 128 -18.79 -24.28 9.91
N GLU A 129 -18.57 -25.56 9.58
CA GLU A 129 -18.30 -26.62 10.55
C GLU A 129 -16.91 -26.51 11.17
N THR A 130 -15.88 -26.28 10.34
CA THR A 130 -14.47 -26.35 10.77
C THR A 130 -13.94 -25.02 11.29
N TYR A 131 -14.40 -23.90 10.71
CA TYR A 131 -13.96 -22.54 11.06
C TYR A 131 -15.16 -21.60 11.22
N PRO A 132 -16.07 -21.86 12.18
CA PRO A 132 -17.33 -21.11 12.32
C PRO A 132 -17.11 -19.60 12.42
N GLU A 133 -16.13 -19.14 13.20
CA GLU A 133 -15.82 -17.71 13.33
C GLU A 133 -15.40 -17.05 12.00
N LEU A 134 -14.78 -17.82 11.11
CA LEU A 134 -14.34 -17.35 9.81
C LEU A 134 -15.51 -17.29 8.83
N HIS A 135 -16.38 -18.30 8.87
CA HIS A 135 -17.62 -18.34 8.13
C HIS A 135 -18.54 -17.16 8.51
N ASP A 136 -18.75 -16.93 9.81
CA ASP A 136 -19.57 -15.82 10.31
C ASP A 136 -19.00 -14.47 9.87
N TRP A 137 -17.67 -14.31 10.00
CA TRP A 137 -17.00 -13.13 9.49
C TRP A 137 -17.24 -12.93 7.99
N VAL A 138 -17.21 -13.98 7.16
CA VAL A 138 -17.51 -13.86 5.72
C VAL A 138 -18.95 -13.38 5.51
N LEU A 139 -19.93 -13.94 6.21
CA LEU A 139 -21.35 -13.56 6.08
C LEU A 139 -21.60 -12.10 6.45
N GLU A 140 -21.00 -11.63 7.54
CA GLU A 140 -21.10 -10.23 8.00
C GLU A 140 -20.43 -9.23 7.06
N ASN A 141 -19.37 -9.66 6.36
CA ASN A 141 -18.49 -8.76 5.63
C ASN A 141 -18.66 -8.80 4.11
N ARG A 142 -19.29 -9.85 3.54
CA ARG A 142 -19.47 -10.00 2.08
C ARG A 142 -20.29 -8.87 1.43
N TRP A 143 -21.14 -8.20 2.21
CA TRP A 143 -22.02 -7.11 1.74
C TRP A 143 -21.53 -5.71 2.12
N LYS A 144 -20.41 -5.57 2.83
CA LYS A 144 -19.92 -4.25 3.26
C LYS A 144 -19.51 -3.42 2.04
N LEU A 145 -20.36 -2.47 1.66
CA LEU A 145 -20.18 -1.62 0.48
C LEU A 145 -19.13 -0.52 0.70
N LYS A 146 -18.53 -0.15 -0.44
CA LYS A 146 -17.66 0.99 -0.76
C LYS A 146 -17.43 1.99 0.38
N GLN A 147 -16.25 1.88 0.98
CA GLN A 147 -15.51 3.05 1.45
C GLN A 147 -14.34 3.28 0.49
N PRO A 148 -13.88 4.53 0.29
CA PRO A 148 -12.60 4.76 -0.39
C PRO A 148 -11.53 3.91 0.29
N TYR A 149 -10.96 2.97 -0.45
CA TYR A 149 -10.02 2.02 0.12
C TYR A 149 -8.59 2.42 -0.21
N ASN A 150 -7.89 2.92 0.80
CA ASN A 150 -6.51 3.34 0.68
C ASN A 150 -5.57 2.11 0.64
N PHE A 151 -5.12 1.74 -0.57
CA PHE A 151 -4.21 0.60 -0.74
C PHE A 151 -2.83 0.85 -0.13
N ARG A 152 -2.38 2.10 -0.09
CA ARG A 152 -1.11 2.47 0.55
C ARG A 152 -1.18 2.24 2.05
N GLU A 153 -2.25 2.67 2.70
CA GLU A 153 -2.49 2.46 4.12
C GLU A 153 -2.61 0.96 4.45
N ALA A 154 -3.32 0.19 3.62
CA ALA A 154 -3.39 -1.26 3.76
C ALA A 154 -1.98 -1.91 3.72
N TYR A 155 -1.14 -1.52 2.76
CA TYR A 155 0.24 -1.97 2.66
C TYR A 155 1.07 -1.60 3.90
N LEU A 156 0.98 -0.35 4.38
CA LEU A 156 1.71 0.10 5.57
C LEU A 156 1.29 -0.67 6.82
N ARG A 157 -0.02 -0.96 6.99
CA ARG A 157 -0.52 -1.78 8.10
C ARG A 157 0.03 -3.20 8.09
N LEU A 158 0.16 -3.80 6.90
CA LEU A 158 0.70 -5.15 6.74
C LEU A 158 2.20 -5.21 7.10
N ILE A 159 2.97 -4.19 6.73
CA ILE A 159 4.40 -4.12 7.06
C ILE A 159 4.64 -3.82 8.53
N LYS A 160 3.94 -2.84 9.10
CA LYS A 160 4.17 -2.43 10.50
C LYS A 160 3.96 -3.59 11.48
N LYS A 161 3.02 -4.49 11.22
CA LYS A 161 2.82 -5.69 12.06
C LYS A 161 4.05 -6.59 12.11
N LYS A 162 4.77 -6.73 10.99
CA LYS A 162 6.02 -7.52 10.95
C LYS A 162 7.15 -6.92 11.78
N GLU A 163 7.11 -5.62 12.05
CA GLU A 163 8.12 -4.95 12.86
C GLU A 163 7.85 -5.07 14.36
N LEU A 164 6.58 -5.30 14.75
CA LEU A 164 6.18 -5.47 16.16
C LEU A 164 6.25 -6.92 16.64
N GLU A 165 6.26 -7.88 15.72
CA GLU A 165 6.35 -9.32 16.00
C GLU A 165 7.81 -9.83 15.97
N LYS A 166 8.80 -8.94 15.82
CA LYS A 166 10.24 -9.22 15.85
C LYS A 166 10.87 -8.68 17.12
#